data_AF-A0A552R5G1-F1
#
_entry.id   AF-A0A552R5G1-F1
#
_cell.length_a   1.000
_cell.length_b   1.000
_cell.length_c   1.000
_cell.angle_alpha   90.00
_cell.angle_beta   90.00
_cell.angle_gamma   90.00
#
_symmetry.space_group_name_H-M   'P 1'
#
loop_
_entity.id
_entity.type
_entity.pdbx_description
1 polymer ?
#
loop_
_entity_poly.entity_id
_entity_poly.type
_entity_poly.pdbx_seq_one_letter_code
_entity_poly.pdbx_strand_id
1 'polypeptide(L)'
;MQLPAEAVATAVLLEVIRISELPAQRGAPYPGRAGAHWIGSEAAGVLALIESLPGSEQHRCGFSPGWSVRAYADTLDLALFEAAFCFTCHEVRMHGTAVPPALATQFFDAGAPQAHALLALFREAAP
;
A
#
# COMPACT_ATOMS: atom_id res chain seq x y z
N MET A 1 10.66 1.87 3.29
CA MET A 1 10.53 1.82 1.82
C MET A 1 10.20 3.22 1.34
N GLN A 2 10.15 3.48 0.03
CA GLN A 2 9.89 4.83 -0.46
C GLN A 2 8.47 4.95 -1.03
N LEU A 3 7.75 5.98 -0.61
CA LEU A 3 6.48 6.40 -1.21
C LEU A 3 6.69 7.61 -2.12
N PRO A 4 5.77 7.90 -3.07
CA PRO A 4 5.85 9.10 -3.88
C PRO A 4 5.57 10.35 -3.03
N ALA A 5 6.62 11.13 -2.75
CA ALA A 5 6.57 12.23 -1.78
C ALA A 5 5.47 13.27 -2.06
N GLU A 6 5.26 13.67 -3.31
CA GLU A 6 4.19 14.60 -3.70
C GLU A 6 2.80 14.02 -3.43
N ALA A 7 2.62 12.72 -3.68
CA ALA A 7 1.36 12.05 -3.40
C ALA A 7 1.09 11.93 -1.89
N VAL A 8 2.13 11.61 -1.11
CA VAL A 8 2.06 11.55 0.36
C VAL A 8 1.67 12.92 0.93
N ALA A 9 2.25 13.99 0.42
CA ALA A 9 1.94 15.35 0.86
C ALA A 9 0.51 15.80 0.50
N THR A 10 -0.06 15.24 -0.57
CA THR A 10 -1.39 15.61 -1.09
C THR A 10 -2.51 14.70 -0.58
N ALA A 11 -2.18 13.48 -0.12
CA ALA A 11 -3.16 12.49 0.29
C ALA A 11 -3.95 12.96 1.52
N VAL A 12 -5.28 13.00 1.38
CA VAL A 12 -6.21 13.34 2.47
C VAL A 12 -6.99 12.14 2.99
N LEU A 13 -7.08 11.10 2.17
CA LEU A 13 -7.79 9.85 2.46
C LEU A 13 -6.90 8.67 2.08
N LEU A 14 -6.82 7.68 2.97
CA LEU A 14 -6.36 6.34 2.66
C LEU A 14 -7.52 5.36 2.76
N GLU A 15 -7.66 4.51 1.75
CA GLU A 15 -8.59 3.39 1.76
C GLU A 15 -7.80 2.08 1.83
N VAL A 16 -8.14 1.24 2.81
CA VAL A 16 -7.56 -0.10 2.94
C VAL A 16 -8.42 -1.09 2.17
N ILE A 17 -7.82 -1.87 1.30
CA ILE A 17 -8.49 -2.89 0.51
C ILE A 17 -8.00 -4.27 0.93
N ARG A 18 -8.93 -5.15 1.29
CA ARG A 18 -8.66 -6.59 1.33
C ARG A 18 -8.72 -7.12 -0.09
N ILE A 19 -7.56 -7.45 -0.66
CA ILE A 19 -7.45 -7.91 -2.05
C ILE A 19 -8.11 -9.29 -2.17
N SER A 20 -8.95 -9.45 -3.20
CA SER A 20 -9.62 -10.72 -3.52
C SER A 20 -8.94 -11.48 -4.66
N GLU A 21 -8.29 -10.77 -5.58
CA GLU A 21 -7.65 -11.35 -6.76
C GLU A 21 -6.62 -10.39 -7.38
N LEU A 22 -5.88 -10.86 -8.38
CA LEU A 22 -4.97 -10.01 -9.15
C LEU A 22 -5.72 -9.23 -10.23
N PRO A 23 -5.32 -7.98 -10.53
CA PRO A 23 -5.93 -7.21 -11.60
C PRO A 23 -5.69 -7.86 -12.96
N ALA A 24 -6.70 -7.80 -13.83
CA ALA A 24 -6.63 -8.37 -15.18
C ALA A 24 -5.61 -7.66 -16.10
N GLN A 25 -5.25 -6.41 -15.77
CA GLN A 25 -4.30 -5.59 -16.53
C GLN A 25 -3.28 -4.96 -15.58
N ARG A 26 -2.04 -4.80 -16.04
CA ARG A 26 -1.00 -4.11 -15.28
C ARG A 26 -1.40 -2.65 -15.06
N GLY A 27 -1.30 -2.19 -13.82
CA GLY A 27 -1.64 -0.81 -13.45
C GLY A 27 -3.13 -0.55 -13.24
N ALA A 28 -3.99 -1.57 -13.41
CA ALA A 28 -5.36 -1.50 -12.95
C ALA A 28 -5.41 -1.71 -11.42
N PRO A 29 -6.39 -1.10 -10.72
CA PRO A 29 -6.52 -1.26 -9.28
C PRO A 29 -6.72 -2.71 -8.86
N TYR A 30 -6.15 -3.10 -7.72
CA TYR A 30 -6.35 -4.44 -7.15
C TYR A 30 -7.80 -4.62 -6.71
N PRO A 31 -8.54 -5.61 -7.25
CA PRO A 31 -9.91 -5.86 -6.81
C PRO A 31 -9.96 -6.32 -5.35
N GLY A 32 -11.01 -5.92 -4.64
CA GLY A 32 -11.17 -6.26 -3.23
C GLY A 32 -12.24 -5.44 -2.54
N ARG A 33 -12.44 -5.70 -1.25
CA ARG A 33 -13.40 -4.99 -0.40
C ARG A 33 -12.67 -3.92 0.42
N ALA A 34 -13.20 -2.69 0.40
CA ALA A 34 -12.75 -1.64 1.29
C ALA A 34 -13.08 -2.00 2.75
N GLY A 35 -12.06 -1.90 3.60
CA GLY A 35 -12.13 -2.26 5.01
C GLY A 35 -12.27 -1.04 5.92
N ALA A 36 -11.36 -0.09 5.79
CA ALA A 36 -11.38 1.16 6.53
C ALA A 36 -10.98 2.35 5.65
N HIS A 37 -11.39 3.53 6.09
CA HIS A 37 -11.07 4.84 5.52
C HIS A 37 -10.37 5.67 6.59
N TRP A 38 -9.09 5.97 6.38
CA TRP A 38 -8.26 6.75 7.30
C TRP A 38 -8.06 8.16 6.77
N ILE A 39 -8.22 9.16 7.63
CA ILE A 39 -8.12 10.58 7.27
C ILE A 39 -7.23 11.35 8.25
N GLY A 40 -6.75 12.52 7.85
CA GLY A 40 -6.00 13.42 8.72
C GLY A 40 -4.78 12.76 9.38
N SER A 41 -4.69 12.82 10.72
CA SER A 41 -3.56 12.27 11.47
C SER A 41 -3.43 10.75 11.36
N GLU A 42 -4.54 10.04 11.16
CA GLU A 42 -4.52 8.58 11.00
C GLU A 42 -3.88 8.19 9.67
N ALA A 43 -4.29 8.85 8.58
CA ALA A 43 -3.66 8.69 7.26
C ALA A 43 -2.16 9.01 7.31
N ALA A 44 -1.80 10.15 7.91
CA ALA A 44 -0.40 10.55 8.05
C ALA A 44 0.42 9.53 8.85
N GLY A 45 -0.14 8.99 9.95
CA GLY A 45 0.53 7.98 10.77
C GLY A 45 0.78 6.67 10.02
N VAL A 46 -0.20 6.22 9.23
CA VAL A 46 -0.06 5.01 8.38
C VAL A 46 0.98 5.22 7.28
N LEU A 47 0.98 6.38 6.60
CA LEU A 47 1.98 6.69 5.57
C LEU A 47 3.39 6.69 6.15
N ALA A 48 3.58 7.34 7.30
CA ALA A 48 4.86 7.33 8.01
C ALA A 48 5.30 5.91 8.41
N LEU A 49 4.36 5.06 8.84
CA LEU A 49 4.65 3.66 9.15
C LEU A 49 5.09 2.88 7.90
N ILE A 50 4.41 3.08 6.76
CA ILE A 50 4.80 2.45 5.48
C ILE A 50 6.20 2.91 5.05
N GLU A 51 6.50 4.21 5.11
CA GLU A 51 7.84 4.73 4.79
C GLU A 51 8.92 4.15 5.70
N SER A 52 8.58 3.91 6.98
CA SER A 52 9.50 3.34 7.96
C SER A 52 9.82 1.85 7.77
N LEU A 53 9.12 1.14 6.87
CA LEU A 53 9.38 -0.28 6.64
C LEU A 53 10.83 -0.49 6.15
N PRO A 54 11.66 -1.29 6.85
CA PRO A 54 13.01 -1.55 6.39
C PRO A 54 12.98 -2.32 5.06
N GLY A 55 13.95 -2.05 4.19
CA GLY A 55 14.09 -2.78 2.93
C GLY A 55 14.53 -4.23 3.14
N SER A 56 14.24 -5.11 2.19
CA SER A 56 14.72 -6.49 2.17
C SER A 56 15.24 -6.88 0.79
N GLU A 57 15.83 -8.07 0.71
CA GLU A 57 16.08 -8.73 -0.58
C GLU A 57 14.78 -9.26 -1.19
N GLN A 58 14.84 -9.63 -2.47
CA GLN A 58 13.74 -10.26 -3.18
C GLN A 58 13.57 -11.73 -2.74
N HIS A 59 12.35 -12.09 -2.34
CA HIS A 59 11.99 -13.48 -2.06
C HIS A 59 11.28 -14.13 -3.27
N ARG A 60 11.58 -15.41 -3.53
CA ARG A 60 10.97 -16.17 -4.64
C ARG A 60 9.57 -16.66 -4.28
N CYS A 61 8.57 -15.77 -4.31
CA CYS A 61 7.15 -16.13 -4.27
C CYS A 61 6.38 -15.47 -5.42
N GLY A 62 5.29 -16.08 -5.87
CA GLY A 62 4.53 -15.67 -7.06
C GLY A 62 3.74 -14.35 -6.94
N PHE A 63 4.02 -13.52 -5.93
CA PHE A 63 3.28 -12.32 -5.55
C PHE A 63 1.76 -12.54 -5.43
N SER A 64 1.34 -12.93 -4.22
CA SER A 64 -0.07 -13.03 -3.83
C SER A 64 -0.36 -12.02 -2.73
N PRO A 65 -0.64 -10.75 -3.07
CA PRO A 65 -0.82 -9.69 -2.08
C PRO A 65 -2.14 -9.88 -1.36
N GLY A 66 -2.13 -9.69 -0.04
CA GLY A 66 -3.35 -9.80 0.78
C GLY A 66 -4.08 -8.48 0.96
N TRP A 67 -3.35 -7.37 0.83
CA TRP A 67 -3.82 -6.03 1.20
C TRP A 67 -3.28 -4.99 0.23
N SER A 68 -4.06 -3.97 -0.06
CA SER A 68 -3.57 -2.72 -0.64
C SER A 68 -4.05 -1.50 0.12
N VAL A 69 -3.31 -0.40 -0.02
CA VAL A 69 -3.73 0.94 0.41
C VAL A 69 -3.83 1.81 -0.82
N ARG A 70 -4.95 2.51 -0.97
CA ARG A 70 -5.17 3.53 -2.00
C ARG A 70 -5.16 4.91 -1.36
N ALA A 71 -4.34 5.81 -1.87
CA ALA A 71 -4.26 7.19 -1.39
C ALA A 71 -4.98 8.12 -2.37
N TYR A 72 -5.82 9.02 -1.85
CA TYR A 72 -6.60 9.96 -2.65
C TYR A 72 -6.32 11.41 -2.24
N ALA A 73 -6.34 12.30 -3.22
CA ALA A 73 -6.45 13.74 -3.02
C ALA A 73 -7.88 14.12 -2.59
N ASP A 74 -8.09 15.39 -2.25
CA ASP A 74 -9.38 15.95 -1.83
C ASP A 74 -10.48 15.86 -2.90
N THR A 75 -10.11 15.71 -4.17
CA THR A 75 -11.01 15.46 -5.29
C THR A 75 -11.69 14.10 -5.23
N LEU A 76 -11.09 13.12 -4.55
CA LEU A 76 -11.59 11.75 -4.34
C LEU A 76 -12.01 11.00 -5.62
N ASP A 77 -11.50 11.42 -6.78
CA ASP A 77 -11.86 10.90 -8.10
C ASP A 77 -10.90 9.79 -8.56
N LEU A 78 -9.60 9.99 -8.39
CA LEU A 78 -8.55 9.06 -8.77
C LEU A 78 -7.55 8.85 -7.63
N ALA A 79 -7.17 7.60 -7.40
CA ALA A 79 -6.10 7.29 -6.46
C ALA A 79 -4.77 7.86 -7.00
N LEU A 80 -4.09 8.66 -6.17
CA LEU A 80 -2.74 9.15 -6.43
C LEU A 80 -1.76 7.98 -6.59
N PHE A 81 -1.91 6.99 -5.70
CA PHE A 81 -1.26 5.69 -5.82
C PHE A 81 -2.08 4.60 -5.12
N GLU A 82 -1.86 3.36 -5.56
CA GLU A 82 -2.19 2.15 -4.83
C GLU A 82 -0.91 1.36 -4.54
N ALA A 83 -0.73 0.94 -3.28
CA ALA A 83 0.36 0.09 -2.83
C ALA A 83 -0.18 -1.26 -2.37
N ALA A 84 0.13 -2.34 -3.09
CA ALA A 84 -0.28 -3.70 -2.77
C ALA A 84 0.85 -4.47 -2.08
N PHE A 85 0.59 -4.98 -0.88
CA PHE A 85 1.57 -5.61 0.00
C PHE A 85 1.41 -7.13 0.00
N CYS A 86 2.50 -7.84 -0.29
CA CYS A 86 2.62 -9.26 -0.03
C CYS A 86 3.58 -9.51 1.13
N PHE A 87 3.04 -9.68 2.33
CA PHE A 87 3.82 -10.00 3.53
C PHE A 87 4.48 -11.40 3.48
N THR A 88 4.14 -12.23 2.49
CA THR A 88 4.77 -13.55 2.29
C THR A 88 6.05 -13.49 1.46
N CYS A 89 6.08 -12.72 0.35
CA CYS A 89 7.34 -12.47 -0.39
C CYS A 89 7.99 -11.13 -0.15
N HIS A 90 7.54 -10.37 0.85
CA HIS A 90 8.24 -9.15 1.26
C HIS A 90 8.28 -8.13 0.11
N GLU A 91 7.26 -8.16 -0.77
CA GLU A 91 7.21 -7.35 -1.99
C GLU A 91 6.01 -6.40 -1.90
N VAL A 92 6.22 -5.15 -2.32
CA VAL A 92 5.17 -4.17 -2.53
C VAL A 92 5.18 -3.75 -3.99
N ARG A 93 3.99 -3.74 -4.61
CA ARG A 93 3.79 -3.20 -5.95
C ARG A 93 2.98 -1.93 -5.88
N MET A 94 3.50 -0.88 -6.49
CA MET A 94 2.84 0.42 -6.56
C MET A 94 2.50 0.78 -7.99
N HIS A 95 1.34 1.39 -8.16
CA HIS A 95 0.92 2.02 -9.41
C HIS A 95 0.04 3.24 -9.10
N GLY A 96 -0.18 4.07 -10.09
CA GLY A 96 -0.92 5.32 -9.96
C GLY A 96 -0.26 6.43 -10.76
N THR A 97 -0.98 7.53 -10.96
CA THR A 97 -0.49 8.66 -11.75
C THR A 97 0.71 9.36 -11.10
N ALA A 98 0.82 9.28 -9.77
CA ALA A 98 1.90 9.87 -9.01
C ALA A 98 3.05 8.90 -8.70
N VAL A 99 3.05 7.67 -9.22
CA VAL A 99 4.09 6.66 -8.92
C VAL A 99 5.18 6.67 -10.00
N PRO A 100 6.43 7.10 -9.68
CA PRO A 100 7.54 6.98 -10.61
C PRO A 100 7.88 5.50 -10.89
N PRO A 101 8.38 5.15 -12.10
CA PRO A 101 8.71 3.76 -12.44
C PRO A 101 9.67 3.08 -11.45
N ALA A 102 10.60 3.83 -10.87
CA ALA A 102 11.57 3.31 -9.89
C ALA A 102 10.91 2.84 -8.58
N LEU A 103 9.71 3.33 -8.25
CA LEU A 103 8.98 2.97 -7.05
C LEU A 103 7.95 1.85 -7.29
N ALA A 104 7.71 1.46 -8.55
CA ALA A 104 6.62 0.55 -8.93
C ALA A 104 6.74 -0.86 -8.33
N THR A 105 7.95 -1.30 -7.99
CA THR A 105 8.18 -2.56 -7.28
C THR A 105 9.33 -2.38 -6.30
N GLN A 106 9.09 -2.66 -5.03
CA GLN A 106 10.07 -2.57 -3.95
C GLN A 106 9.93 -3.78 -3.02
N PHE A 107 10.93 -3.97 -2.16
CA PHE A 107 10.95 -5.04 -1.19
C PHE A 107 11.09 -4.49 0.23
N PHE A 108 10.45 -5.13 1.19
CA PHE A 108 10.41 -4.72 2.59
C PHE A 108 10.49 -5.93 3.53
N ASP A 109 11.20 -5.80 4.66
CA ASP A 109 11.28 -6.89 5.62
C ASP A 109 9.96 -7.05 6.38
N ALA A 110 9.18 -8.07 6.00
CA ALA A 110 7.89 -8.38 6.62
C ALA A 110 8.01 -8.94 8.06
N GLY A 111 9.22 -9.33 8.49
CA GLY A 111 9.51 -9.76 9.87
C GLY A 111 9.83 -8.60 10.82
N ALA A 112 10.01 -7.38 10.28
CA ALA A 112 10.32 -6.21 11.09
C ALA A 112 9.11 -5.77 11.95
N PRO A 113 9.33 -5.19 13.14
CA PRO A 113 8.24 -4.71 14.00
C PRO A 113 7.25 -3.76 13.30
N GLN A 114 7.76 -2.91 12.41
CA GLN A 114 6.96 -1.95 11.62
C GLN A 114 6.01 -2.68 10.66
N ALA A 115 6.47 -3.76 10.01
CA ALA A 115 5.65 -4.56 9.12
C ALA A 115 4.56 -5.33 9.89
N HIS A 116 4.89 -5.84 11.08
CA HIS A 116 3.89 -6.46 11.95
C HIS A 116 2.82 -5.47 12.40
N ALA A 117 3.21 -4.25 12.79
CA ALA A 117 2.27 -3.19 13.15
C ALA A 117 1.35 -2.82 11.98
N LEU A 118 1.91 -2.67 10.76
CA LEU A 118 1.13 -2.37 9.57
C LEU A 118 0.13 -3.49 9.23
N LEU A 119 0.56 -4.75 9.31
CA LEU A 119 -0.32 -5.89 9.06
C LEU A 119 -1.42 -6.01 10.12
N ALA A 120 -1.14 -5.65 11.37
CA ALA A 120 -2.15 -5.58 12.42
C ALA A 120 -3.22 -4.53 12.09
N LEU A 121 -2.81 -3.31 11.70
CA LEU A 121 -3.74 -2.25 11.27
C LEU A 121 -4.61 -2.69 10.10
N PHE A 122 -4.04 -3.37 9.09
CA PHE A 122 -4.83 -3.90 7.99
C PHE A 122 -5.84 -4.96 8.43
N ARG A 123 -5.46 -5.84 9.36
CA ARG A 123 -6.37 -6.88 9.90
C ARG A 123 -7.47 -6.29 10.77
N GLU A 124 -7.20 -5.23 11.52
CA GLU A 124 -8.19 -4.50 12.31
C GLU A 124 -9.17 -3.75 11.40
N ALA A 125 -8.68 -3.23 10.28
CA ALA A 125 -9.49 -2.65 9.22
C ALA A 125 -10.29 -3.70 8.40
N ALA A 126 -10.12 -5.01 8.65
CA ALA A 126 -10.84 -6.03 7.91
C ALA A 126 -12.36 -5.92 8.15
N PRO A 127 -13.20 -5.94 7.10
CA PRO A 127 -14.63 -5.79 7.22
C PRO A 127 -15.38 -7.12 7.40
#